data_AF-A0A8T5FCR0-F1
#
_entry.id   AF-A0A8T5FCR0-F1
#
_cell.length_a   1.000
_cell.length_b   1.000
_cell.length_c   1.000
_cell.angle_alpha   90.00
_cell.angle_beta   90.00
_cell.angle_gamma   90.00
#
_symmetry.space_group_name_H-M   'P 1'
#
loop_
_entity.id
_entity.type
_entity.pdbx_description
1 polymer ?
#
loop_
_entity_poly.entity_id
_entity_poly.type
_entity_poly.pdbx_seq_one_letter_code
_entity_poly.pdbx_strand_id
1 'polypeptide(L)'
;MKKNLLLIGIIWAILTVICLGSISNYDPDNANGTTQTSNIIYSLIVFQFFPSIFVTAYYLKRKCMSKIHYAVLSLLSIWSFLVLLAMGNEEEWLIFLIILLTLPNVGFVIWIKTKQKNQTIIKNDQHKNKSKTEKNNSYDQLKKEISEYQLKKEMGEYQLKKEIDEYENKNQKTVSEETVSEETKPTKKGIADLLKLPESETLEFKSTLKWDIRQEKSNPALVLECVKTIAGFLNNRGGILIVGYDDDNNIVYGLEKDYPFTSKKQNYDGWQQYFINQINDKLGKTINHYFTIESISYDGKTLAKINVKTSPNPVFTKQDNNEGNFYVRIHGQTENLNPQETQKWISDHFTN
;
A
#
# COMPACT_ATOMS: atom_id res chain seq x y z
N MET A 1 9.99 -17.54 -3.35
CA MET A 1 9.45 -18.71 -4.09
C MET A 1 9.36 -18.54 -5.61
N LYS A 2 8.82 -17.45 -6.17
CA LYS A 2 8.78 -17.26 -7.65
C LYS A 2 10.16 -17.24 -8.32
N LYS A 3 11.18 -16.66 -7.66
CA LYS A 3 12.58 -16.65 -8.16
C LYS A 3 13.18 -18.06 -8.29
N ASN A 4 12.91 -18.97 -7.35
CA ASN A 4 13.50 -20.31 -7.36
C ASN A 4 12.90 -21.17 -8.49
N LEU A 5 11.61 -21.00 -8.80
CA LEU A 5 10.97 -21.73 -9.90
C LEU A 5 11.47 -21.26 -11.27
N LEU A 6 11.72 -19.96 -11.43
CA LEU A 6 12.30 -19.39 -12.65
C LEU A 6 13.75 -19.87 -12.84
N LEU A 7 14.54 -19.92 -11.76
CA LEU A 7 15.92 -20.40 -11.79
C LEU A 7 15.99 -21.88 -12.19
N ILE A 8 15.10 -22.73 -11.64
CA ILE A 8 14.99 -24.15 -12.02
C ILE A 8 14.65 -24.27 -13.51
N GLY A 9 13.70 -23.48 -14.02
CA GLY A 9 13.34 -23.49 -15.45
C GLY A 9 14.49 -23.07 -16.38
N ILE A 10 15.28 -22.06 -15.98
CA ILE A 10 16.45 -21.59 -16.75
C ILE A 10 17.56 -22.65 -16.78
N ILE A 11 17.86 -23.26 -15.64
CA ILE A 11 18.85 -24.35 -15.55
C ILE A 11 18.43 -25.52 -16.45
N TRP A 12 17.13 -25.85 -16.46
CA TRP A 12 16.59 -26.92 -17.30
C TRP A 12 16.69 -26.63 -18.80
N ALA A 13 16.39 -25.39 -19.22
CA ALA A 13 16.51 -24.98 -20.61
C ALA A 13 17.97 -25.07 -21.11
N ILE A 14 18.93 -24.68 -20.28
CA ILE A 14 20.36 -24.77 -20.61
C ILE A 14 20.78 -26.25 -20.77
N LEU A 15 20.36 -27.13 -19.85
CA LEU A 15 20.63 -28.56 -19.93
C LEU A 15 20.06 -29.20 -21.21
N THR A 16 18.83 -28.84 -21.61
CA THR A 16 18.25 -29.36 -22.86
C THR A 16 19.01 -28.93 -24.12
N VAL A 17 19.54 -27.69 -24.16
CA VAL A 17 20.31 -27.19 -25.31
C VAL A 17 21.66 -27.90 -25.41
N ILE A 18 22.32 -28.17 -24.28
CA ILE A 18 23.58 -28.93 -24.23
C ILE A 18 23.37 -30.37 -24.74
N CYS A 19 22.26 -31.00 -24.36
CA CYS A 19 21.91 -32.33 -24.86
C CYS A 19 21.62 -32.32 -26.37
N LEU A 20 20.90 -31.33 -26.90
CA LEU A 20 20.64 -31.20 -28.34
C LEU A 20 21.93 -30.99 -29.15
N GLY A 21 22.88 -30.20 -28.66
CA GLY A 21 24.18 -30.01 -29.32
C GLY A 21 25.05 -31.27 -29.32
N SER A 22 24.87 -32.16 -28.33
CA SER A 22 25.56 -33.46 -28.30
C SER A 22 25.00 -34.43 -29.35
N ILE A 23 23.72 -34.29 -29.71
CA ILE A 23 23.07 -35.06 -30.78
C ILE A 23 23.49 -34.55 -32.15
N SER A 24 23.65 -33.24 -32.35
CA SER A 24 23.97 -32.68 -33.67
C SER A 24 25.39 -32.96 -34.14
N ASN A 25 26.32 -33.25 -33.22
CA ASN A 25 27.72 -33.59 -33.54
C ASN A 25 27.96 -35.10 -33.69
N TYR A 26 26.91 -35.91 -33.78
CA TYR A 26 27.02 -37.36 -33.93
C TYR A 26 27.12 -37.75 -35.41
N ASP A 27 28.16 -38.50 -35.75
CA ASP A 27 28.42 -39.01 -37.10
C ASP A 27 27.82 -40.43 -37.24
N PRO A 28 26.78 -40.62 -38.08
CA PRO A 28 26.06 -41.88 -38.20
C PRO A 28 26.89 -43.01 -38.84
N ASP A 29 27.96 -42.70 -39.55
CA ASP A 29 28.72 -43.69 -40.32
C ASP A 29 29.85 -44.35 -39.52
N ASN A 30 30.11 -43.90 -38.29
CA ASN A 30 31.28 -44.31 -37.52
C ASN A 30 30.98 -44.67 -36.05
N ALA A 31 30.04 -45.60 -35.82
CA ALA A 31 30.09 -46.51 -34.66
C ALA A 31 28.98 -47.58 -34.71
N ASN A 32 29.41 -48.83 -34.52
CA ASN A 32 28.56 -49.99 -34.28
C ASN A 32 27.52 -49.74 -33.18
N GLY A 33 26.23 -49.72 -33.55
CA GLY A 33 25.13 -49.92 -32.61
C GLY A 33 23.97 -48.95 -32.80
N THR A 34 23.03 -49.27 -33.69
CA THR A 34 21.66 -48.71 -33.70
C THR A 34 20.97 -48.82 -32.33
N THR A 35 21.44 -49.73 -31.47
CA THR A 35 21.10 -49.85 -30.05
C THR A 35 21.57 -48.68 -29.18
N GLN A 36 22.70 -48.03 -29.50
CA GLN A 36 23.26 -46.95 -28.69
C GLN A 36 22.52 -45.62 -28.92
N THR A 37 22.15 -45.30 -30.16
CA THR A 37 21.28 -44.16 -30.50
C THR A 37 19.89 -44.33 -29.91
N SER A 38 19.30 -45.53 -30.03
CA SER A 38 18.02 -45.85 -29.41
C SER A 38 18.08 -45.68 -27.88
N ASN A 39 19.13 -46.18 -27.22
CA ASN A 39 19.28 -46.07 -25.76
C ASN A 39 19.51 -44.62 -25.29
N ILE A 40 20.21 -43.79 -26.07
CA ILE A 40 20.37 -42.34 -25.78
C ILE A 40 19.02 -41.64 -25.91
N ILE A 41 18.24 -41.94 -26.95
CA ILE A 41 16.90 -41.40 -27.16
C ILE A 41 15.96 -41.86 -26.04
N TYR A 42 15.97 -43.14 -25.67
CA TYR A 42 15.17 -43.66 -24.55
C TYR A 42 15.57 -43.04 -23.20
N SER A 43 16.86 -42.84 -22.94
CA SER A 43 17.35 -42.18 -21.72
C SER A 43 16.89 -40.72 -21.63
N LEU A 44 16.93 -39.99 -22.75
CA LEU A 44 16.44 -38.62 -22.85
C LEU A 44 14.93 -38.52 -22.67
N ILE A 45 14.17 -39.48 -23.22
CA ILE A 45 12.73 -39.62 -22.99
C ILE A 45 12.46 -39.83 -21.50
N VAL A 46 13.08 -40.82 -20.85
CA VAL A 46 12.90 -41.06 -19.41
C VAL A 46 13.24 -39.82 -18.58
N PHE A 47 14.31 -39.09 -18.95
CA PHE A 47 14.72 -37.85 -18.27
C PHE A 47 13.73 -36.69 -18.48
N GLN A 48 13.10 -36.58 -19.65
CA GLN A 48 12.07 -35.57 -19.94
C GLN A 48 10.73 -35.86 -19.22
N PHE A 49 10.38 -37.14 -19.05
CA PHE A 49 9.07 -37.55 -18.53
C PHE A 49 9.02 -37.70 -17.01
N PHE A 50 10.09 -38.10 -16.33
CA PHE A 50 10.13 -38.24 -14.86
C PHE A 50 9.73 -36.97 -14.08
N PRO A 51 10.21 -35.77 -14.47
CA PRO A 51 9.84 -34.52 -13.80
C PRO A 51 8.34 -34.22 -13.94
N SER A 52 7.72 -34.57 -15.08
CA SER A 52 6.29 -34.35 -15.32
C SER A 52 5.41 -35.14 -14.34
N ILE A 53 5.82 -36.37 -14.01
CA ILE A 53 5.14 -37.24 -13.04
C ILE A 53 5.26 -36.65 -11.63
N PHE A 54 6.44 -36.17 -11.25
CA PHE A 54 6.67 -35.53 -9.95
C PHE A 54 5.91 -34.22 -9.79
N VAL A 55 5.90 -33.38 -10.84
CA VAL A 55 5.11 -32.14 -10.87
C VAL A 55 3.61 -32.46 -10.78
N THR A 56 3.15 -33.49 -11.50
CA THR A 56 1.74 -33.93 -11.47
C THR A 56 1.34 -34.49 -10.10
N ALA A 57 2.17 -35.33 -9.47
CA ALA A 57 1.95 -35.87 -8.14
C ALA A 57 1.97 -34.77 -7.05
N TYR A 58 2.88 -33.80 -7.16
CA TYR A 58 2.94 -32.63 -6.29
C TYR A 58 1.68 -31.75 -6.44
N TYR A 59 1.21 -31.54 -7.67
CA TYR A 59 0.01 -30.75 -7.95
C TYR A 59 -1.28 -31.43 -7.51
N LEU A 60 -1.41 -32.76 -7.68
CA LEU A 60 -2.58 -33.52 -7.22
C LEU A 60 -2.69 -33.54 -5.68
N LYS A 61 -1.57 -33.48 -4.95
CA LYS A 61 -1.54 -33.46 -3.48
C LYS A 61 -2.06 -32.15 -2.87
N ARG A 62 -1.97 -31.03 -3.59
CA ARG A 62 -2.51 -29.72 -3.16
C ARG A 62 -3.94 -29.54 -3.70
N LYS A 63 -4.91 -30.16 -3.01
CA LYS A 63 -6.36 -30.02 -3.27
C LYS A 63 -6.78 -28.55 -3.42
N CYS A 64 -7.29 -28.20 -4.62
CA CYS A 64 -8.21 -27.11 -4.99
C CYS A 64 -7.84 -26.59 -6.38
N MET A 65 -8.28 -27.27 -7.45
CA MET A 65 -8.09 -26.77 -8.81
C MET A 65 -9.35 -26.87 -9.66
N SER A 66 -9.55 -25.85 -10.50
CA SER A 66 -10.68 -25.73 -11.43
C SER A 66 -10.55 -26.69 -12.61
N LYS A 67 -11.69 -27.04 -13.25
CA LYS A 67 -11.82 -28.01 -14.37
C LYS A 67 -10.82 -27.79 -15.53
N ILE A 68 -10.33 -26.57 -15.72
CA ILE A 68 -9.36 -26.21 -16.76
C ILE A 68 -8.01 -26.92 -16.57
N HIS A 69 -7.58 -27.15 -15.33
CA HIS A 69 -6.29 -27.80 -15.07
C HIS A 69 -6.31 -29.29 -15.41
N TYR A 70 -7.46 -29.95 -15.21
CA TYR A 70 -7.66 -31.33 -15.66
C TYR A 70 -7.68 -31.42 -17.18
N ALA A 71 -8.30 -30.46 -17.88
CA ALA A 71 -8.27 -30.41 -19.33
C ALA A 71 -6.85 -30.26 -19.89
N VAL A 72 -6.03 -29.39 -19.28
CA VAL A 72 -4.61 -29.22 -19.67
C VAL A 72 -3.81 -30.51 -19.43
N LEU A 73 -4.04 -31.19 -18.31
CA LEU A 73 -3.37 -32.45 -18.02
C LEU A 73 -3.78 -33.57 -19.00
N SER A 74 -5.07 -33.68 -19.32
CA SER A 74 -5.56 -34.63 -20.33
C SER A 74 -4.99 -34.33 -21.72
N LEU A 75 -4.90 -33.06 -22.10
CA LEU A 75 -4.28 -32.64 -23.36
C LEU A 75 -2.79 -33.01 -23.42
N LEU A 76 -2.05 -32.86 -22.32
CA LEU A 76 -0.63 -33.26 -22.24
C LEU A 76 -0.46 -34.78 -22.35
N SER A 77 -1.34 -35.56 -21.72
CA SER A 77 -1.31 -37.02 -21.84
C SER A 77 -1.67 -37.50 -23.25
N ILE A 78 -2.67 -36.89 -23.89
CA ILE A 78 -3.05 -37.19 -25.29
C ILE A 78 -1.90 -36.83 -26.24
N TRP A 79 -1.22 -35.70 -26.00
CA TRP A 79 -0.05 -35.29 -26.76
C TRP A 79 1.10 -36.29 -26.64
N SER A 80 1.37 -36.79 -25.43
CA SER A 80 2.39 -37.82 -25.20
C SER A 80 2.08 -39.12 -25.94
N PHE A 81 0.80 -39.49 -26.03
CA PHE A 81 0.35 -40.68 -26.76
C PHE A 81 0.49 -40.52 -28.28
N LEU A 82 0.19 -39.34 -28.82
CA LEU A 82 0.37 -39.03 -30.24
C LEU A 82 1.84 -39.04 -30.68
N VAL A 83 2.76 -38.56 -29.82
CA VAL A 83 4.21 -38.64 -30.08
C VAL A 83 4.67 -40.10 -30.13
N LEU A 84 4.18 -40.95 -29.23
CA LEU A 84 4.46 -42.40 -29.24
C LEU A 84 3.96 -43.09 -30.52
N LEU A 85 2.77 -42.73 -31.01
CA LEU A 85 2.24 -43.26 -32.27
C LEU A 85 3.04 -42.79 -33.50
N ALA A 86 3.50 -41.54 -33.50
CA ALA A 86 4.30 -40.98 -34.59
C ALA A 86 5.70 -41.62 -34.70
N MET A 87 6.22 -42.19 -33.61
CA MET A 87 7.50 -42.91 -33.58
C MET A 87 7.42 -44.35 -34.12
N GLY A 88 6.22 -44.86 -34.42
CA GLY A 88 6.02 -46.22 -34.93
C GLY A 88 6.27 -46.41 -36.43
N ASN A 89 6.56 -45.34 -37.20
CA ASN A 89 6.78 -45.40 -38.64
C ASN A 89 8.19 -44.91 -38.99
N GLU A 90 8.95 -45.73 -39.71
CA GLU A 90 10.41 -45.62 -39.78
C GLU A 90 10.97 -44.52 -40.72
N GLU A 91 10.18 -43.87 -41.59
CA GLU A 91 10.80 -43.05 -42.66
C GLU A 91 10.53 -41.54 -42.67
N GLU A 92 9.58 -40.98 -41.90
CA GLU A 92 9.32 -39.52 -41.92
C GLU A 92 9.18 -38.86 -40.54
N TRP A 93 9.68 -39.49 -39.48
CA TRP A 93 9.43 -39.03 -38.11
C TRP A 93 10.06 -37.66 -37.78
N LEU A 94 11.21 -37.30 -38.37
CA LEU A 94 11.89 -36.03 -38.06
C LEU A 94 11.14 -34.79 -38.54
N ILE A 95 10.55 -34.82 -39.73
CA ILE A 95 9.81 -33.68 -40.31
C ILE A 95 8.51 -33.48 -39.54
N PHE A 96 7.79 -34.58 -39.22
CA PHE A 96 6.61 -34.53 -38.38
C PHE A 96 6.94 -34.02 -36.97
N LEU A 97 8.06 -34.43 -36.36
CA LEU A 97 8.49 -33.97 -35.04
C LEU A 97 8.75 -32.45 -35.02
N ILE A 98 9.41 -31.91 -36.06
CA ILE A 98 9.71 -30.47 -36.18
C ILE A 98 8.43 -29.64 -36.40
N ILE A 99 7.53 -30.08 -37.29
CA ILE A 99 6.23 -29.42 -37.52
C ILE A 99 5.36 -29.47 -36.25
N LEU A 100 5.36 -30.61 -35.56
CA LEU A 100 4.58 -30.84 -34.35
C LEU A 100 5.12 -30.06 -33.13
N LEU A 101 6.43 -29.82 -33.03
CA LEU A 101 7.04 -28.99 -31.98
C LEU A 101 6.86 -27.48 -32.22
N THR A 102 6.72 -27.04 -33.48
CA THR A 102 6.65 -25.62 -33.82
C THR A 102 5.23 -25.06 -33.78
N LEU A 103 4.22 -25.85 -34.17
CA LEU A 103 2.81 -25.42 -34.20
C LEU A 103 2.24 -24.98 -32.84
N PRO A 104 2.45 -25.69 -31.71
CA PRO A 104 1.95 -25.28 -30.41
C PRO A 104 2.60 -23.98 -29.93
N ASN A 105 3.89 -23.79 -30.25
CA ASN A 105 4.65 -22.60 -29.85
C ASN A 105 4.16 -21.36 -30.61
N VAL A 106 3.90 -21.47 -31.91
CA VAL A 106 3.31 -20.38 -32.71
C VAL A 106 1.89 -20.07 -32.24
N GLY A 107 1.06 -21.09 -32.00
CA GLY A 107 -0.29 -20.94 -31.45
C GLY A 107 -0.30 -20.28 -30.07
N PHE A 108 0.65 -20.65 -29.21
CA PHE A 108 0.80 -20.09 -27.87
C PHE A 108 1.24 -18.62 -27.90
N VAL A 109 2.16 -18.24 -28.79
CA VAL A 109 2.58 -16.84 -28.99
C VAL A 109 1.43 -15.98 -29.53
N ILE A 110 0.67 -16.49 -30.51
CA ILE A 110 -0.52 -15.82 -31.03
C ILE A 110 -1.57 -15.66 -29.93
N TRP A 111 -1.84 -16.72 -29.16
CA TRP A 111 -2.81 -16.71 -28.06
C TRP A 111 -2.41 -15.76 -26.93
N ILE A 112 -1.12 -15.66 -26.59
CA ILE A 112 -0.63 -14.67 -25.61
C ILE A 112 -0.91 -13.24 -26.12
N LYS A 113 -0.61 -12.95 -27.40
CA LYS A 113 -0.87 -11.63 -27.99
C LYS A 113 -2.37 -11.29 -28.02
N THR A 114 -3.24 -12.21 -28.41
CA THR A 114 -4.69 -11.99 -28.40
C THR A 114 -5.26 -11.89 -26.99
N LYS A 115 -4.76 -12.68 -26.03
CA LYS A 115 -5.19 -12.62 -24.63
C LYS A 115 -4.77 -11.33 -23.95
N GLN A 116 -3.56 -10.81 -24.21
CA GLN A 116 -3.13 -9.50 -23.71
C GLN A 116 -3.99 -8.37 -24.26
N LYS A 117 -4.30 -8.38 -25.58
CA LYS A 117 -5.18 -7.37 -26.20
C LYS A 117 -6.59 -7.41 -25.61
N ASN A 118 -7.20 -8.60 -25.50
CA ASN A 118 -8.55 -8.75 -24.95
C ASN A 118 -8.62 -8.45 -23.45
N GLN A 119 -7.61 -8.80 -22.65
CA GLN A 119 -7.57 -8.41 -21.23
C GLN A 119 -7.45 -6.89 -21.06
N THR A 120 -6.76 -6.21 -21.97
CA THR A 120 -6.63 -4.73 -21.93
C THR A 120 -7.96 -4.06 -22.27
N ILE A 121 -8.67 -4.56 -23.29
CA ILE A 121 -10.01 -4.07 -23.68
C ILE A 121 -11.03 -4.33 -22.57
N ILE A 122 -11.10 -5.56 -22.05
CA ILE A 122 -12.04 -5.92 -20.97
C ILE A 122 -11.75 -5.13 -19.69
N LYS A 123 -10.49 -4.90 -19.32
CA LYS A 123 -10.14 -4.07 -18.16
C LYS A 123 -10.55 -2.61 -18.37
N ASN A 124 -10.34 -2.05 -19.57
CA ASN A 124 -10.72 -0.68 -19.87
C ASN A 124 -12.24 -0.48 -19.87
N ASP A 125 -12.99 -1.41 -20.46
CA ASP A 125 -14.46 -1.36 -20.48
C ASP A 125 -15.07 -1.60 -19.10
N GLN A 126 -14.54 -2.55 -18.31
CA GLN A 126 -14.99 -2.74 -16.93
C GLN A 126 -14.62 -1.56 -16.03
N HIS A 127 -13.43 -0.97 -16.18
CA HIS A 127 -13.04 0.22 -15.41
C HIS A 127 -13.91 1.43 -15.79
N LYS A 128 -14.27 1.59 -17.06
CA LYS A 128 -15.14 2.67 -17.55
C LYS A 128 -16.58 2.50 -17.06
N ASN A 129 -17.14 1.29 -17.12
CA ASN A 129 -18.48 1.01 -16.63
C ASN A 129 -18.56 1.05 -15.10
N LYS A 130 -17.58 0.49 -14.39
CA LYS A 130 -17.51 0.55 -12.92
C LYS A 130 -17.38 1.98 -12.41
N SER A 131 -16.50 2.79 -13.03
CA SER A 131 -16.36 4.23 -12.73
C SER A 131 -17.66 5.02 -12.97
N LYS A 132 -18.42 4.68 -14.02
CA LYS A 132 -19.69 5.34 -14.33
C LYS A 132 -20.81 4.94 -13.35
N THR A 133 -20.91 3.67 -13.00
CA THR A 133 -21.91 3.17 -12.02
C THR A 133 -21.60 3.63 -10.59
N GLU A 134 -20.33 3.62 -10.17
CA GLU A 134 -19.91 4.13 -8.85
C GLU A 134 -20.13 5.64 -8.72
N LYS A 135 -19.87 6.42 -9.78
CA LYS A 135 -20.19 7.86 -9.79
C LYS A 135 -21.69 8.13 -9.67
N ASN A 136 -22.53 7.36 -10.38
CA ASN A 136 -23.98 7.55 -10.33
C ASN A 136 -24.54 7.17 -8.95
N ASN A 137 -24.15 6.01 -8.41
CA ASN A 137 -24.59 5.58 -7.07
C ASN A 137 -24.12 6.52 -5.96
N SER A 138 -22.88 7.04 -6.05
CA SER A 138 -22.35 8.00 -5.08
C SER A 138 -23.07 9.35 -5.16
N TYR A 139 -23.44 9.81 -6.37
CA TYR A 139 -24.19 11.05 -6.54
C TYR A 139 -25.62 10.93 -6.00
N ASP A 140 -26.30 9.81 -6.25
CA ASP A 140 -27.66 9.58 -5.73
C ASP A 140 -27.67 9.45 -4.20
N GLN A 141 -26.65 8.82 -3.61
CA GLN A 141 -26.49 8.73 -2.16
C GLN A 141 -26.19 10.10 -1.52
N LEU A 142 -25.29 10.89 -2.09
CA LEU A 142 -25.01 12.26 -1.66
C LEU A 142 -26.25 13.16 -1.75
N LYS A 143 -27.04 13.02 -2.82
CA LYS A 143 -28.27 13.79 -3.02
C LYS A 143 -29.32 13.47 -1.94
N LYS A 144 -29.40 12.21 -1.51
CA LYS A 144 -30.28 11.78 -0.42
C LYS A 144 -29.80 12.31 0.94
N GLU A 145 -28.51 12.21 1.24
CA GLU A 145 -27.93 12.73 2.49
C GLU A 145 -28.08 14.27 2.62
N ILE A 146 -27.87 15.02 1.53
CA ILE A 146 -28.06 16.47 1.52
C ILE A 146 -29.53 16.84 1.79
N SER A 147 -30.48 16.12 1.19
CA SER A 147 -31.90 16.36 1.38
C SER A 147 -32.34 16.06 2.83
N GLU A 148 -31.85 14.96 3.42
CA GLU A 148 -32.12 14.62 4.81
C GLU A 148 -31.50 15.63 5.80
N TYR A 149 -30.30 16.14 5.49
CA TYR A 149 -29.66 17.18 6.30
C TYR A 149 -30.43 18.51 6.23
N GLN A 150 -30.88 18.92 5.05
CA GLN A 150 -31.71 20.12 4.87
C GLN A 150 -33.02 20.02 5.68
N LEU A 151 -33.69 18.87 5.60
CA LEU A 151 -34.93 18.63 6.34
C LEU A 151 -34.72 18.64 7.86
N LYS A 152 -33.63 18.03 8.36
CA LYS A 152 -33.26 18.09 9.78
C LYS A 152 -32.94 19.51 10.24
N LYS A 153 -32.28 20.30 9.40
CA LYS A 153 -31.93 21.69 9.69
C LYS A 153 -33.20 22.54 9.80
N GLU A 154 -34.11 22.45 8.84
CA GLU A 154 -35.39 23.17 8.87
C GLU A 154 -36.25 22.76 10.07
N MET A 155 -36.30 21.46 10.39
CA MET A 155 -37.01 20.97 11.59
C MET A 155 -36.38 21.48 12.90
N GLY A 156 -35.05 21.56 12.97
CA GLY A 156 -34.34 22.12 14.11
C GLY A 156 -34.58 23.63 14.26
N GLU A 157 -34.57 24.38 13.16
CA GLU A 157 -34.90 25.82 13.16
C GLU A 157 -36.37 26.05 13.58
N TYR A 158 -37.30 25.20 13.14
CA TYR A 158 -38.70 25.26 13.56
C TYR A 158 -38.88 24.94 15.05
N GLN A 159 -38.19 23.93 15.58
CA GLN A 159 -38.22 23.58 17.01
C GLN A 159 -37.63 24.72 17.86
N LEU A 160 -36.50 25.28 17.45
CA LEU A 160 -35.88 26.41 18.13
C LEU A 160 -36.79 27.65 18.13
N LYS A 161 -37.46 27.92 17.01
CA LYS A 161 -38.43 29.02 16.92
C LYS A 161 -39.62 28.81 17.86
N LYS A 162 -40.12 27.59 17.96
CA LYS A 162 -41.19 27.23 18.90
C LYS A 162 -40.75 27.38 20.37
N GLU A 163 -39.53 26.97 20.70
CA GLU A 163 -38.95 27.16 22.04
C GLU A 163 -38.73 28.64 22.38
N ILE A 164 -38.29 29.46 21.41
CA ILE A 164 -38.15 30.91 21.56
C ILE A 164 -39.52 31.56 21.77
N ASP A 165 -40.53 31.22 20.96
CA ASP A 165 -41.90 31.73 21.11
C ASP A 165 -42.49 31.36 22.47
N GLU A 166 -42.20 30.15 22.97
CA GLU A 166 -42.62 29.67 24.29
C GLU A 166 -41.87 30.39 25.43
N TYR A 167 -40.58 30.67 25.25
CA TYR A 167 -39.74 31.42 26.20
C TYR A 167 -40.12 32.91 26.26
N GLU A 168 -40.40 33.55 25.12
CA GLU A 168 -40.85 34.94 25.04
C GLU A 168 -42.23 35.13 25.70
N ASN A 169 -43.16 34.19 25.48
CA ASN A 169 -44.46 34.19 26.16
C ASN A 169 -44.34 33.95 27.68
N LYS A 170 -43.33 33.20 28.13
CA LYS A 170 -43.06 32.97 29.55
C LYS A 170 -42.42 34.18 30.23
N ASN A 171 -41.64 34.98 29.50
CA ASN A 171 -40.90 36.13 30.03
C ASN A 171 -41.62 37.48 29.92
N GLN A 172 -42.75 37.58 29.23
CA GLN A 172 -43.67 38.72 29.37
C GLN A 172 -44.40 38.77 30.72
N LYS A 173 -44.21 37.78 31.62
CA LYS A 173 -44.87 37.72 32.93
C LYS A 173 -43.95 37.92 34.14
N THR A 174 -42.63 38.10 33.95
CA THR A 174 -41.68 38.16 35.07
C THR A 174 -40.41 38.93 34.71
N VAL A 175 -40.45 40.27 34.73
CA VAL A 175 -39.22 41.08 34.82
C VAL A 175 -39.47 42.27 35.76
N SER A 176 -39.03 42.12 37.00
CA SER A 176 -38.50 43.21 37.83
C SER A 176 -37.27 42.66 38.54
N GLU A 177 -36.12 43.34 38.33
CA GLU A 177 -34.87 43.29 39.12
C GLU A 177 -34.08 41.95 39.02
N GLU A 178 -32.74 41.84 38.95
CA GLU A 178 -31.61 42.74 39.21
C GLU A 178 -30.29 42.09 38.69
N THR A 179 -29.35 42.93 38.25
CA THR A 179 -27.86 42.89 38.30
C THR A 179 -26.98 41.61 38.37
N VAL A 180 -25.99 41.58 37.44
CA VAL A 180 -24.53 41.26 37.57
C VAL A 180 -24.06 39.82 37.88
N SER A 181 -23.29 39.21 36.95
CA SER A 181 -21.84 38.88 37.11
C SER A 181 -21.29 38.00 35.95
N GLU A 182 -20.17 38.42 35.37
CA GLU A 182 -19.37 37.74 34.36
C GLU A 182 -18.58 36.53 34.92
N GLU A 183 -18.54 35.42 34.17
CA GLU A 183 -17.44 34.45 34.24
C GLU A 183 -16.97 34.05 32.82
N THR A 184 -15.65 34.13 32.66
CA THR A 184 -14.86 34.06 31.42
C THR A 184 -14.59 32.65 30.91
N LYS A 185 -14.81 32.40 29.61
CA LYS A 185 -14.33 31.21 28.85
C LYS A 185 -12.92 31.43 28.27
N PRO A 186 -12.08 30.38 28.09
CA PRO A 186 -10.71 30.50 27.59
C PRO A 186 -10.69 30.76 26.08
N THR A 187 -9.93 31.77 25.67
CA THR A 187 -9.75 32.22 24.28
C THR A 187 -8.87 31.25 23.49
N LYS A 188 -9.36 30.77 22.33
CA LYS A 188 -8.56 30.03 21.34
C LYS A 188 -7.43 30.93 20.80
N LYS A 189 -6.17 30.65 21.14
CA LYS A 189 -5.00 31.25 20.45
C LYS A 189 -5.03 30.91 18.96
N GLY A 190 -4.77 31.89 18.09
CA GLY A 190 -4.75 31.71 16.64
C GLY A 190 -3.44 31.06 16.15
N ILE A 191 -3.41 30.56 14.91
CA ILE A 191 -2.20 29.97 14.31
C ILE A 191 -1.03 30.97 14.32
N ALA A 192 -1.30 32.26 14.08
CA ALA A 192 -0.27 33.30 14.08
C ALA A 192 0.41 33.45 15.45
N ASP A 193 -0.30 33.18 16.55
CA ASP A 193 0.30 33.21 17.89
C ASP A 193 1.15 31.97 18.13
N LEU A 194 0.76 30.83 17.55
CA LEU A 194 1.49 29.57 17.64
C LEU A 194 2.82 29.63 16.88
N LEU A 195 2.85 30.21 15.68
CA LEU A 195 4.06 30.35 14.86
C LEU A 195 5.11 31.30 15.45
N LYS A 196 4.72 32.15 16.41
CA LYS A 196 5.63 33.04 17.14
C LYS A 196 6.29 32.38 18.34
N LEU A 197 5.82 31.20 18.76
CA LEU A 197 6.41 30.48 19.87
C LEU A 197 7.64 29.71 19.38
N PRO A 198 8.72 29.65 20.18
CA PRO A 198 9.86 28.81 19.85
C PRO A 198 9.49 27.32 19.94
N GLU A 199 10.30 26.47 19.31
CA GLU A 199 10.22 25.03 19.54
C GLU A 199 10.36 24.69 21.02
N SER A 200 9.63 23.66 21.43
CA SER A 200 9.60 23.19 22.81
C SER A 200 9.31 21.70 22.87
N GLU A 201 9.25 21.15 24.09
CA GLU A 201 8.83 19.76 24.31
C GLU A 201 7.44 19.44 23.77
N THR A 202 6.61 20.45 23.51
CA THR A 202 5.21 20.29 23.05
C THR A 202 4.93 21.00 21.73
N LEU A 203 5.93 21.59 21.08
CA LEU A 203 5.80 22.27 19.80
C LEU A 203 7.03 21.99 18.93
N GLU A 204 6.81 21.50 17.71
CA GLU A 204 7.85 21.25 16.70
C GLU A 204 7.42 21.85 15.36
N PHE A 205 8.38 22.42 14.64
CA PHE A 205 8.21 22.87 13.28
C PHE A 205 8.99 21.98 12.29
N LYS A 206 8.37 21.73 11.13
CA LYS A 206 9.02 21.09 9.99
C LYS A 206 8.70 21.87 8.74
N SER A 207 9.74 22.25 8.00
CA SER A 207 9.58 23.04 6.77
C SER A 207 8.74 22.30 5.72
N THR A 208 8.90 20.98 5.62
CA THR A 208 8.22 20.09 4.66
C THR A 208 8.08 18.68 5.25
N LEU A 209 7.24 17.85 4.64
CA LEU A 209 7.11 16.43 5.02
C LEU A 209 8.12 15.54 4.31
N LYS A 210 8.35 15.78 3.01
CA LYS A 210 9.08 14.86 2.13
C LYS A 210 10.01 15.57 1.16
N TRP A 211 9.72 16.80 0.77
CA TRP A 211 10.59 17.60 -0.10
C TRP A 211 11.80 18.15 0.65
N ASP A 212 12.99 17.69 0.33
CA ASP A 212 14.22 18.25 0.88
C ASP A 212 14.55 19.57 0.17
N ILE A 213 14.50 20.68 0.92
CA ILE A 213 14.74 22.02 0.39
C ILE A 213 16.21 22.21 -0.01
N ARG A 214 17.14 21.58 0.70
CA ARG A 214 18.59 21.73 0.46
C ARG A 214 19.05 20.88 -0.72
N GLN A 215 18.50 19.67 -0.84
CA GLN A 215 18.87 18.72 -1.89
C GLN A 215 17.95 18.78 -3.13
N GLU A 216 16.89 19.58 -3.06
CA GLU A 216 15.87 19.75 -4.11
C GLU A 216 15.33 18.42 -4.65
N LYS A 217 15.02 17.49 -3.75
CA LYS A 217 14.47 16.17 -4.11
C LYS A 217 13.58 15.59 -3.03
N SER A 218 12.78 14.61 -3.42
CA SER A 218 12.00 13.80 -2.47
C SER A 218 12.93 12.99 -1.56
N ASN A 219 12.82 13.17 -0.25
CA ASN A 219 13.61 12.53 0.79
C ASN A 219 12.71 11.81 1.82
N PRO A 220 12.62 10.46 1.79
CA PRO A 220 11.86 9.68 2.77
C PRO A 220 12.35 9.81 4.22
N ALA A 221 13.58 10.28 4.46
CA ALA A 221 14.09 10.46 5.81
C ALA A 221 13.34 11.57 6.57
N LEU A 222 12.93 12.65 5.88
CA LEU A 222 12.14 13.73 6.48
C LEU A 222 10.78 13.25 6.98
N VAL A 223 10.16 12.33 6.24
CA VAL A 223 8.91 11.68 6.66
C VAL A 223 9.13 10.91 7.96
N LEU A 224 10.25 10.20 8.06
CA LEU A 224 10.60 9.46 9.25
C LEU A 224 10.87 10.38 10.45
N GLU A 225 11.51 11.53 10.24
CA GLU A 225 11.68 12.55 11.30
C GLU A 225 10.33 13.02 11.84
N CYS A 226 9.36 13.33 10.97
CA CYS A 226 8.01 13.71 11.38
C CYS A 226 7.33 12.59 12.20
N VAL A 227 7.47 11.34 11.76
CA VAL A 227 6.92 10.17 12.48
C VAL A 227 7.60 9.98 13.85
N LYS A 228 8.91 10.19 13.95
CA LYS A 228 9.65 10.13 15.21
C LYS A 228 9.18 11.22 16.18
N THR A 229 8.95 12.44 15.70
CA THR A 229 8.40 13.51 16.53
C THR A 229 7.02 13.13 17.08
N ILE A 230 6.14 12.55 16.25
CA ILE A 230 4.83 12.05 16.72
C ILE A 230 5.01 10.97 17.79
N ALA A 231 5.94 10.02 17.61
CA ALA A 231 6.25 9.02 18.64
C ALA A 231 6.76 9.68 19.94
N GLY A 232 7.64 10.67 19.83
CA GLY A 232 8.17 11.44 20.96
C GLY A 232 7.07 12.17 21.74
N PHE A 233 6.10 12.76 21.05
CA PHE A 233 4.94 13.38 21.69
C PHE A 233 4.02 12.34 22.35
N LEU A 234 3.73 11.22 21.67
CA LEU A 234 2.90 10.14 22.21
C LEU A 234 3.48 9.58 23.51
N ASN A 235 4.81 9.45 23.59
CA ASN A 235 5.51 8.86 24.72
C ASN A 235 5.81 9.85 25.87
N ASN A 236 5.43 11.11 25.72
CA ASN A 236 5.63 12.16 26.71
C ASN A 236 4.34 13.00 26.88
N ARG A 237 4.42 14.33 26.88
CA ARG A 237 3.32 15.25 27.23
C ARG A 237 2.32 15.52 26.10
N GLY A 238 2.40 14.79 24.98
CA GLY A 238 1.75 15.19 23.74
C GLY A 238 2.40 16.45 23.16
N GLY A 239 1.72 17.07 22.19
CA GLY A 239 2.21 18.30 21.58
C GLY A 239 1.57 18.62 20.24
N ILE A 240 2.14 19.59 19.55
CA ILE A 240 1.72 20.05 18.24
C ILE A 240 2.93 19.98 17.30
N LEU A 241 2.78 19.26 16.19
CA LEU A 241 3.70 19.33 15.06
C LEU A 241 3.08 20.22 13.98
N ILE A 242 3.80 21.24 13.54
CA ILE A 242 3.43 22.06 12.38
C ILE A 242 4.33 21.68 11.21
N VAL A 243 3.71 21.33 10.07
CA VAL A 243 4.43 21.04 8.82
C VAL A 243 4.12 22.11 7.77
N GLY A 244 5.15 22.59 7.07
CA GLY A 244 5.08 23.66 6.08
C GLY A 244 5.69 24.98 6.54
N TYR A 245 6.35 25.02 7.70
CA TYR A 245 6.91 26.24 8.29
C TYR A 245 8.32 25.99 8.83
N ASP A 246 9.20 26.95 8.60
CA ASP A 246 10.57 27.01 9.10
C ASP A 246 10.65 28.19 10.08
N ASP A 247 10.82 27.87 11.35
CA ASP A 247 10.84 28.84 12.45
C ASP A 247 12.18 29.56 12.56
N ASP A 248 13.30 28.89 12.26
CA ASP A 248 14.64 29.49 12.25
C ASP A 248 14.71 30.71 11.32
N ASN A 249 14.13 30.57 10.13
CA ASN A 249 14.17 31.61 9.09
C ASN A 249 12.85 32.40 8.98
N ASN A 250 11.82 32.03 9.76
CA ASN A 250 10.47 32.59 9.67
C ASN A 250 9.90 32.50 8.24
N ILE A 251 10.06 31.33 7.60
CA ILE A 251 9.63 31.07 6.21
C ILE A 251 8.45 30.11 6.18
N VAL A 252 7.38 30.54 5.51
CA VAL A 252 6.23 29.68 5.19
C VAL A 252 6.54 28.93 3.89
N TYR A 253 6.88 27.66 3.96
CA TYR A 253 7.11 26.81 2.78
C TYR A 253 5.81 26.30 2.18
N GLY A 254 4.85 25.92 3.03
CA GLY A 254 3.61 25.26 2.67
C GLY A 254 3.78 23.78 2.30
N LEU A 255 2.66 23.06 2.19
CA LEU A 255 2.61 21.65 1.80
C LEU A 255 2.66 21.44 0.28
N GLU A 256 2.54 22.51 -0.49
CA GLU A 256 2.40 22.46 -1.95
C GLU A 256 3.60 21.79 -2.64
N LYS A 257 4.81 21.94 -2.08
CA LYS A 257 6.02 21.26 -2.58
C LYS A 257 5.99 19.74 -2.34
N ASP A 258 5.23 19.26 -1.35
CA ASP A 258 5.12 17.83 -1.06
C ASP A 258 4.07 17.12 -1.94
N TYR A 259 3.02 17.83 -2.38
CA TYR A 259 1.89 17.23 -3.10
C TYR A 259 2.25 16.32 -4.28
N PRO A 260 3.24 16.64 -5.14
CA PRO A 260 3.63 15.76 -6.23
C PRO A 260 4.24 14.42 -5.79
N PHE A 261 4.74 14.33 -4.56
CA PHE A 261 5.53 13.21 -4.06
C PHE A 261 4.80 12.35 -3.02
N THR A 262 3.61 12.76 -2.57
CA THR A 262 2.83 12.04 -1.55
C THR A 262 1.78 11.11 -2.15
N SER A 263 1.03 11.55 -3.16
CA SER A 263 -0.01 10.72 -3.77
C SER A 263 -0.34 11.13 -5.21
N LYS A 264 -1.15 10.32 -5.90
CA LYS A 264 -1.72 10.69 -7.21
C LYS A 264 -2.66 11.90 -7.12
N LYS A 265 -3.30 12.10 -5.97
CA LYS A 265 -4.14 13.25 -5.66
C LYS A 265 -3.23 14.34 -5.10
N GLN A 266 -2.83 15.28 -5.96
CA GLN A 266 -1.85 16.32 -5.65
C GLN A 266 -2.48 17.48 -4.87
N ASN A 267 -3.02 17.19 -3.70
CA ASN A 267 -3.61 18.18 -2.79
C ASN A 267 -3.50 17.73 -1.33
N TYR A 268 -4.02 18.55 -0.41
CA TYR A 268 -4.00 18.29 1.03
C TYR A 268 -4.54 16.91 1.42
N ASP A 269 -5.68 16.48 0.85
CA ASP A 269 -6.26 15.17 1.18
C ASP A 269 -5.33 14.00 0.80
N GLY A 270 -4.70 14.08 -0.38
CA GLY A 270 -3.71 13.09 -0.79
C GLY A 270 -2.45 13.11 0.08
N TRP A 271 -2.00 14.30 0.50
CA TRP A 271 -0.89 14.46 1.45
C TRP A 271 -1.22 13.88 2.82
N GLN A 272 -2.42 14.18 3.35
CA GLN A 272 -2.89 13.71 4.65
C GLN A 272 -3.01 12.18 4.66
N GLN A 273 -3.62 11.60 3.62
CA GLN A 273 -3.73 10.15 3.51
C GLN A 273 -2.35 9.48 3.42
N TYR A 274 -1.42 10.06 2.66
CA TYR A 274 -0.05 9.57 2.61
C TYR A 274 0.60 9.58 4.00
N PHE A 275 0.52 10.70 4.71
CA PHE A 275 1.17 10.81 6.02
C PHE A 275 0.55 9.87 7.05
N ILE A 276 -0.78 9.75 7.09
CA ILE A 276 -1.49 8.77 7.93
C ILE A 276 -1.01 7.34 7.63
N ASN A 277 -0.82 6.99 6.35
CA ASN A 277 -0.29 5.68 6.01
C ASN A 277 1.13 5.47 6.53
N GLN A 278 2.00 6.47 6.42
CA GLN A 278 3.37 6.40 6.97
C GLN A 278 3.37 6.26 8.50
N ILE A 279 2.50 7.01 9.17
CA ILE A 279 2.28 6.89 10.62
C ILE A 279 1.80 5.47 10.97
N ASN A 280 0.81 4.94 10.26
CA ASN A 280 0.25 3.60 10.48
C ASN A 280 1.27 2.49 10.27
N ASP A 281 2.09 2.62 9.22
CA ASP A 281 3.12 1.64 8.88
C ASP A 281 4.21 1.57 9.96
N LYS A 282 4.52 2.70 10.61
CA LYS A 282 5.61 2.81 11.58
C LYS A 282 5.19 2.72 13.05
N LEU A 283 4.04 3.29 13.43
CA LEU A 283 3.56 3.36 14.81
C LEU A 283 2.36 2.44 15.08
N GLY A 284 1.76 1.86 14.03
CA GLY A 284 0.54 1.06 14.13
C GLY A 284 -0.74 1.88 14.03
N LYS A 285 -1.85 1.21 13.75
CA LYS A 285 -3.14 1.86 13.48
C LYS A 285 -3.89 2.31 14.73
N THR A 286 -3.58 1.72 15.88
CA THR A 286 -4.27 2.01 17.15
C THR A 286 -4.07 3.46 17.59
N ILE A 287 -2.93 4.07 17.22
CA ILE A 287 -2.57 5.42 17.65
C ILE A 287 -3.36 6.55 16.96
N ASN A 288 -4.15 6.28 15.91
CA ASN A 288 -4.95 7.32 15.24
C ASN A 288 -5.94 8.04 16.16
N HIS A 289 -6.32 7.43 17.29
CA HIS A 289 -7.20 8.06 18.28
C HIS A 289 -6.49 9.15 19.11
N TYR A 290 -5.15 9.17 19.09
CA TYR A 290 -4.33 10.09 19.85
C TYR A 290 -3.81 11.26 19.02
N PHE A 291 -4.15 11.39 17.74
CA PHE A 291 -3.80 12.57 16.98
C PHE A 291 -4.88 13.05 16.00
N THR A 292 -4.86 14.34 15.68
CA THR A 292 -5.65 14.94 14.61
C THR A 292 -4.73 15.67 13.65
N ILE A 293 -5.08 15.71 12.35
CA ILE A 293 -4.36 16.46 11.33
C ILE A 293 -5.34 17.45 10.71
N GLU A 294 -5.03 18.74 10.83
CA GLU A 294 -5.87 19.85 10.36
C GLU A 294 -5.10 20.67 9.32
N SER A 295 -5.78 21.05 8.24
CA SER A 295 -5.23 22.04 7.30
C SER A 295 -5.43 23.44 7.84
N ILE A 296 -4.41 24.27 7.73
CA ILE A 296 -4.47 25.67 8.09
C ILE A 296 -3.98 26.51 6.92
N SER A 297 -4.77 27.49 6.50
CA SER A 297 -4.30 28.47 5.52
C SER A 297 -3.56 29.61 6.26
N TYR A 298 -2.34 29.88 5.86
CA TYR A 298 -1.53 30.96 6.40
C TYR A 298 -0.65 31.53 5.28
N ASP A 299 -0.66 32.85 5.12
CA ASP A 299 0.09 33.58 4.07
C ASP A 299 -0.12 33.00 2.65
N GLY A 300 -1.36 32.67 2.30
CA GLY A 300 -1.72 32.10 0.99
C GLY A 300 -1.25 30.66 0.76
N LYS A 301 -0.64 30.00 1.75
CA LYS A 301 -0.16 28.62 1.67
C LYS A 301 -0.91 27.71 2.64
N THR A 302 -0.84 26.41 2.38
CA THR A 302 -1.41 25.38 3.26
C THR A 302 -0.35 24.87 4.22
N LEU A 303 -0.64 24.89 5.52
CA LEU A 303 0.13 24.22 6.57
C LEU A 303 -0.67 23.03 7.10
N ALA A 304 0.04 22.02 7.65
CA ALA A 304 -0.59 20.96 8.43
C ALA A 304 -0.30 21.17 9.91
N LYS A 305 -1.35 21.16 10.72
CA LYS A 305 -1.26 21.13 12.18
C LYS A 305 -1.64 19.75 12.68
N ILE A 306 -0.70 19.08 13.32
CA ILE A 306 -0.90 17.76 13.91
C ILE A 306 -0.95 17.93 15.43
N ASN A 307 -2.15 17.81 16.01
CA ASN A 307 -2.30 17.77 17.47
C ASN A 307 -2.12 16.33 17.94
N VAL A 308 -1.18 16.08 18.84
CA VAL A 308 -0.88 14.75 19.39
C VAL A 308 -1.14 14.77 20.89
N LYS A 309 -1.91 13.80 21.38
CA LYS A 309 -2.18 13.54 22.79
C LYS A 309 -1.17 12.52 23.32
N THR A 310 -0.90 12.57 24.62
CA THR A 310 -0.16 11.49 25.29
C THR A 310 -0.88 10.15 25.11
N SER A 311 -0.11 9.10 24.83
CA SER A 311 -0.60 7.72 24.78
C SER A 311 -0.64 7.13 26.19
N PRO A 312 -1.66 6.34 26.55
CA PRO A 312 -1.69 5.61 27.82
C PRO A 312 -0.74 4.40 27.85
N ASN A 313 -0.19 4.00 26.70
CA ASN A 313 0.73 2.88 26.58
C ASN A 313 1.99 3.33 25.81
N PRO A 314 3.17 2.72 26.08
CA PRO A 314 4.38 3.05 25.36
C PRO A 314 4.27 2.72 23.86
N VAL A 315 4.73 3.63 23.01
CA VAL A 315 4.68 3.54 21.56
C VAL A 315 6.07 3.34 20.98
N PHE A 316 6.25 2.23 20.28
CA PHE A 316 7.50 1.89 19.60
C PHE A 316 7.35 2.07 18.09
N THR A 317 8.40 2.59 17.45
CA THR A 317 8.49 2.64 15.98
C THR A 317 8.95 1.29 15.44
N LYS A 318 8.32 0.82 14.37
CA LYS A 318 8.77 -0.39 13.66
C LYS A 318 10.00 -0.08 12.82
N GLN A 319 11.07 -0.83 13.05
CA GLN A 319 12.23 -0.92 12.16
C GLN A 319 12.26 -2.32 11.56
N ASP A 320 12.68 -2.45 10.29
CA ASP A 320 12.72 -3.74 9.62
C ASP A 320 13.60 -4.72 10.44
N ASN A 321 12.96 -5.75 11.00
CA ASN A 321 13.54 -6.87 11.76
C ASN A 321 14.02 -6.66 13.22
N ASN A 322 13.74 -5.53 13.88
CA ASN A 322 14.11 -5.32 15.31
C ASN A 322 12.90 -5.00 16.21
N GLU A 323 13.08 -5.13 17.53
CA GLU A 323 12.09 -4.89 18.62
C GLU A 323 11.53 -3.44 18.67
N GLY A 324 11.93 -2.57 17.75
CA GLY A 324 11.44 -1.21 17.57
C GLY A 324 12.19 -0.18 18.41
N ASN A 325 12.27 1.07 17.91
CA ASN A 325 12.92 2.17 18.63
C ASN A 325 11.89 2.95 19.47
N PHE A 326 12.31 3.38 20.66
CA PHE A 326 11.49 4.16 21.60
C PHE A 326 11.96 5.61 21.60
N TYR A 327 11.13 6.49 21.04
CA TYR A 327 11.43 7.92 20.95
C TYR A 327 10.69 8.70 22.01
N VAL A 328 11.37 9.66 22.62
CA VAL A 328 10.79 10.61 23.58
C VAL A 328 11.23 12.01 23.18
N ARG A 329 10.32 12.98 23.28
CA ARG A 329 10.67 14.38 23.06
C ARG A 329 11.01 15.06 24.39
N ILE A 330 12.24 15.52 24.55
CA ILE A 330 12.78 16.12 25.79
C ILE A 330 13.59 17.36 25.41
N HIS A 331 13.40 18.48 26.13
CA HIS A 331 14.08 19.77 25.87
C HIS A 331 14.01 20.27 24.41
N GLY A 332 12.95 19.92 23.67
CA GLY A 332 12.79 20.30 22.26
C GLY A 332 13.48 19.35 21.25
N GLN A 333 14.12 18.28 21.70
CA GLN A 333 14.72 17.26 20.82
C GLN A 333 13.98 15.94 20.91
N THR A 334 13.94 15.21 19.81
CA THR A 334 13.38 13.85 19.76
C THR A 334 14.53 12.84 19.86
N GLU A 335 14.68 12.23 21.04
CA GLU A 335 15.77 11.29 21.34
C GLU A 335 15.31 9.85 21.26
N ASN A 336 16.21 8.96 20.83
CA ASN A 336 16.01 7.50 20.91
C ASN A 336 16.62 6.99 22.21
N LEU A 337 15.79 6.54 23.14
CA LEU A 337 16.29 6.02 24.41
C LEU A 337 16.90 4.63 24.22
N ASN A 338 17.99 4.36 24.92
CA ASN A 338 18.56 3.01 24.94
C ASN A 338 17.64 2.05 25.73
N PRO A 339 17.85 0.72 25.66
CA PRO A 339 16.96 -0.24 26.34
C PRO A 339 16.82 -0.02 27.85
N GLN A 340 17.89 0.38 28.55
CA GLN A 340 17.85 0.62 29.99
C GLN A 340 17.06 1.88 30.33
N GLU A 341 17.32 2.97 29.59
CA GLU A 341 16.57 4.23 29.71
C GLU A 341 15.10 4.05 29.36
N THR A 342 14.80 3.25 28.33
CA THR A 342 13.43 2.93 27.90
C THR A 342 12.67 2.21 29.00
N GLN A 343 13.26 1.16 29.60
CA GLN A 343 12.62 0.44 30.71
C GLN A 343 12.34 1.36 31.89
N LYS A 344 13.32 2.19 32.26
CA LYS A 344 13.15 3.19 33.33
C LYS A 344 12.04 4.18 33.00
N TRP A 345 12.05 4.75 31.79
CA TRP A 345 11.04 5.71 31.34
C TRP A 345 9.63 5.11 31.41
N ILE A 346 9.48 3.88 30.94
CA ILE A 346 8.19 3.17 30.95
C ILE A 346 7.69 2.96 32.38
N SER A 347 8.57 2.54 33.29
CA SER A 347 8.24 2.37 34.71
C SER A 347 7.78 3.69 35.35
N ASP A 348 8.47 4.79 35.03
CA ASP A 348 8.21 6.10 35.65
C ASP A 348 6.96 6.80 35.09
N HIS A 349 6.58 6.54 33.84
CA HIS A 349 5.54 7.33 33.13
C HIS A 349 4.29 6.55 32.69
N PHE A 350 4.34 5.21 32.62
CA PHE A 350 3.24 4.39 32.08
C PHE A 350 2.68 3.39 33.10
N THR A 351 2.93 3.62 34.37
CA THR A 351 2.39 2.82 35.47
C THR A 351 0.91 3.16 35.68
N ASN A 352 0.05 2.19 35.36
CA ASN A 352 -1.29 2.06 35.95
C ASN A 352 -1.20 1.24 37.22
#